data_AF-A0A968LQG1-F1
#
_entry.id   AF-A0A968LQG1-F1
#
_cell.length_a   1.000
_cell.length_b   1.000
_cell.length_c   1.000
_cell.angle_alpha   90.00
_cell.angle_beta   90.00
_cell.angle_gamma   90.00
#
_symmetry.space_group_name_H-M   'P 1'
#
loop_
_entity.id
_entity.type
_entity.pdbx_description
1 polymer ?
#
loop_
_entity_poly.entity_id
_entity_poly.type
_entity_poly.pdbx_seq_one_letter_code
_entity_poly.pdbx_strand_id
1 'polypeptide(L)'
;MERTGETASLSALYGPSASDLNQVESKNLMRVSNGVGSLVPLHCTAIGKVFLADFAPRTLRDTLKHTGLEAMTAHSITSRKRLDQELEAVKLNGYAVDDEAFARQLRHP
;
A
#
# COMPACT_ATOMS: atom_id res chain seq x y z
N MET A 1 -7.54 -7.04 -17.05
CA MET A 1 -6.40 -7.94 -17.27
C MET A 1 -5.76 -7.77 -18.65
N GLU A 2 -6.55 -7.58 -19.72
CA GLU A 2 -6.07 -7.61 -21.12
C GLU A 2 -5.26 -6.39 -21.61
N ARG A 3 -5.05 -5.34 -20.80
CA ARG A 3 -4.34 -4.12 -21.26
C ARG A 3 -2.94 -3.89 -20.67
N THR A 4 -2.62 -4.43 -19.49
CA THR A 4 -1.32 -4.19 -18.82
C THR A 4 -0.56 -5.47 -18.47
N GLY A 5 -1.24 -6.61 -18.32
CA GLY A 5 -0.57 -7.83 -17.84
C GLY A 5 -0.04 -7.71 -16.41
N GLU A 6 -0.54 -6.78 -15.60
CA GLU A 6 -0.15 -6.62 -14.20
C GLU A 6 -1.22 -7.17 -13.26
N THR A 7 -0.81 -7.55 -12.04
CA THR A 7 -1.74 -7.98 -10.99
C THR A 7 -2.55 -6.79 -10.52
N ALA A 8 -3.87 -6.93 -10.49
CA ALA A 8 -4.78 -5.93 -9.95
C ALA A 8 -5.41 -6.45 -8.66
N SER A 9 -5.37 -5.63 -7.60
CA SER A 9 -6.01 -5.93 -6.32
C SER A 9 -7.13 -4.93 -6.04
N LEU A 10 -8.23 -5.42 -5.49
CA LEU A 10 -9.30 -4.63 -4.88
C LEU A 10 -9.27 -4.89 -3.38
N SER A 11 -9.08 -3.83 -2.59
CA SER A 11 -8.97 -3.93 -1.14
C SER A 11 -9.96 -2.97 -0.47
N ALA A 12 -10.39 -3.32 0.75
CA ALA A 12 -11.17 -2.44 1.60
C ALA A 12 -10.44 -2.15 2.90
N LEU A 13 -10.76 -1.00 3.49
CA LEU A 13 -10.28 -0.67 4.82
C LEU A 13 -10.88 -1.63 5.85
N TYR A 14 -10.04 -2.25 6.66
CA TYR A 14 -10.40 -3.14 7.75
C TYR A 14 -9.70 -2.68 9.03
N GLY A 15 -10.37 -1.83 9.80
CA GLY A 15 -9.81 -1.23 11.02
C GLY A 15 -8.56 -0.39 10.72
N PRO A 16 -7.40 -0.67 11.35
CA PRO A 16 -6.15 0.07 11.11
C PRO A 16 -5.34 -0.45 9.90
N SER A 17 -5.87 -1.39 9.12
CA SER A 17 -5.20 -2.02 7.98
C SER A 17 -6.09 -2.03 6.73
N ALA A 18 -5.52 -2.35 5.57
CA ALA A 18 -6.31 -2.70 4.38
C ALA A 18 -6.33 -4.23 4.22
N SER A 19 -7.47 -4.77 3.75
CA SER A 19 -7.62 -6.19 3.43
C SER A 19 -7.94 -6.35 1.96
N ASP A 20 -7.17 -7.20 1.27
CA ASP A 20 -7.43 -7.56 -0.13
C ASP A 20 -8.72 -8.38 -0.22
N LEU A 21 -9.76 -7.80 -0.84
CA LEU A 21 -11.06 -8.43 -1.03
C LEU A 21 -11.10 -9.29 -2.30
N ASN A 22 -10.36 -8.90 -3.32
CA ASN A 22 -10.25 -9.65 -4.56
C ASN A 22 -8.92 -9.33 -5.23
N GLN A 23 -8.28 -10.34 -5.81
CA GLN A 23 -7.03 -10.18 -6.54
C GLN A 23 -7.14 -10.90 -7.88
N VAL A 24 -7.01 -10.16 -8.97
CA VAL A 24 -6.88 -10.72 -10.30
C VAL A 24 -5.39 -10.77 -10.63
N GLU A 25 -4.84 -11.96 -10.46
CA GLU A 25 -3.41 -12.21 -10.54
C GLU A 25 -2.94 -12.28 -11.98
N SER A 26 -1.86 -11.56 -12.32
CA SER A 26 -1.27 -11.64 -13.64
C SER A 26 -0.79 -13.06 -13.98
N LYS A 27 -0.80 -13.39 -15.27
CA LYS A 27 -0.14 -14.58 -15.84
C LYS A 27 1.38 -14.40 -15.99
N ASN A 28 1.92 -13.22 -15.68
CA ASN A 28 3.35 -12.92 -15.76
C ASN A 28 4.11 -13.53 -14.58
N LEU A 29 5.38 -13.89 -14.83
CA LEU A 29 6.30 -14.52 -13.87
C LEU A 29 6.53 -13.69 -12.59
N MET A 30 6.29 -12.38 -12.63
CA MET A 30 6.35 -11.50 -11.46
C MET A 30 4.96 -11.34 -10.85
N ARG A 31 4.76 -11.94 -9.66
CA ARG A 31 3.50 -11.93 -8.92
C ARG A 31 3.71 -11.35 -7.53
N VAL A 32 2.99 -10.28 -7.22
CA VAL A 32 2.76 -9.83 -5.84
C VAL A 32 1.39 -10.37 -5.45
N SER A 33 1.37 -11.46 -4.68
CA SER A 33 0.15 -12.07 -4.15
C SER A 33 0.24 -12.01 -2.64
N ASN A 34 -0.55 -11.13 -2.03
CA ASN A 34 -0.67 -11.09 -0.58
C ASN A 34 -1.66 -12.16 -0.11
N GLY A 35 -2.49 -12.70 -1.00
CA GLY A 35 -3.58 -13.61 -0.68
C GLY A 35 -4.84 -12.85 -0.27
N VAL A 36 -6.00 -13.27 -0.78
CA VAL A 36 -7.30 -12.71 -0.38
C VAL A 36 -7.47 -12.85 1.12
N GLY A 37 -7.84 -11.76 1.81
CA GLY A 37 -8.00 -11.70 3.25
C GLY A 37 -6.75 -11.30 4.04
N SER A 38 -5.57 -11.20 3.40
CA SER A 38 -4.36 -10.72 4.08
C SER A 38 -4.48 -9.25 4.47
N LEU A 39 -3.96 -8.93 5.66
CA LEU A 39 -3.88 -7.58 6.16
C LEU A 39 -2.56 -6.96 5.73
N VAL A 40 -2.63 -5.79 5.11
CA VAL A 40 -1.45 -5.06 4.67
C VAL A 40 -1.27 -3.76 5.46
N PRO A 41 -0.02 -3.39 5.78
CA PRO A 41 0.27 -2.11 6.40
C PRO A 41 -0.12 -0.95 5.47
N LEU A 42 -0.74 0.07 6.05
CA LEU A 42 -1.25 1.19 5.28
C LEU A 42 -0.16 2.14 4.78
N HIS A 43 0.95 2.29 5.51
CA HIS A 43 1.95 3.32 5.21
C HIS A 43 2.87 2.98 4.05
N CYS A 44 3.06 1.69 3.77
CA CYS A 44 4.04 1.23 2.77
C CYS A 44 3.43 0.47 1.60
N THR A 45 2.10 0.36 1.50
CA THR A 45 1.42 -0.15 0.30
C THR A 45 0.76 0.98 -0.49
N ALA A 46 0.65 0.83 -1.81
CA ALA A 46 -0.03 1.83 -2.64
C ALA A 46 -1.48 2.06 -2.20
N ILE A 47 -2.24 0.97 -2.02
CA ILE A 47 -3.66 1.02 -1.61
C ILE A 47 -3.80 1.63 -0.21
N GLY A 48 -2.92 1.24 0.71
CA GLY A 48 -2.88 1.82 2.04
C GLY A 48 -2.65 3.33 2.04
N LYS A 49 -1.70 3.80 1.21
CA LYS A 49 -1.43 5.23 1.07
C LYS A 49 -2.62 5.99 0.49
N VAL A 50 -3.38 5.40 -0.45
CA VAL A 50 -4.62 6.01 -0.95
C VAL A 50 -5.66 6.18 0.18
N PHE A 51 -5.84 5.17 1.04
CA PHE A 51 -6.75 5.30 2.18
C PHE A 51 -6.27 6.36 3.19
N LEU A 52 -4.98 6.33 3.56
CA LEU A 52 -4.42 7.31 4.50
C LEU A 52 -4.49 8.74 3.97
N ALA A 53 -4.39 8.93 2.66
CA ALA A 53 -4.51 10.22 2.01
C ALA A 53 -5.92 10.81 2.23
N ASP A 54 -6.97 9.99 2.21
CA ASP A 54 -8.34 10.49 2.39
C ASP A 54 -8.75 10.69 3.86
N PHE A 55 -7.93 10.23 4.82
CA PHE A 55 -8.27 10.36 6.24
C PHE A 55 -8.20 11.80 6.74
N ALA A 56 -9.18 12.18 7.58
CA ALA A 56 -9.11 13.40 8.36
C ALA A 56 -7.84 13.41 9.24
N PRO A 57 -7.22 14.59 9.51
CA PRO A 57 -5.93 14.65 10.21
C PRO A 57 -5.89 13.95 11.58
N ARG A 58 -7.01 13.99 12.31
CA ARG A 58 -7.17 13.28 13.60
C ARG A 58 -7.12 11.78 13.41
N THR A 59 -7.91 11.24 12.47
CA THR A 59 -7.96 9.82 12.15
C THR A 59 -6.61 9.32 11.67
N LEU A 60 -5.97 10.02 10.72
CA LEU A 60 -4.63 9.69 10.23
C LEU A 60 -3.62 9.57 11.38
N ARG A 61 -3.58 10.57 12.27
CA ARG A 61 -2.68 10.55 13.41
C ARG A 61 -2.97 9.39 14.36
N ASP A 62 -4.24 9.14 14.67
CA ASP A 62 -4.62 8.11 15.63
C ASP A 62 -4.37 6.69 15.04
N THR A 63 -4.61 6.49 13.74
CA THR A 63 -4.22 5.28 12.99
C THR A 63 -2.71 5.07 13.06
N LEU A 64 -1.90 6.07 12.70
CA LEU A 64 -0.44 5.94 12.67
C LEU A 64 0.18 5.77 14.07
N LYS A 65 -0.47 6.27 15.12
CA LYS A 65 -0.06 5.99 16.51
C LYS A 65 -0.24 4.51 16.86
N HIS A 66 -1.25 3.86 16.31
CA HIS A 66 -1.53 2.45 16.58
C HIS A 66 -0.70 1.51 15.70
N THR A 67 -0.54 1.84 14.41
CA THR A 67 0.16 0.98 13.44
C THR A 67 1.66 1.19 13.42
N GLY A 68 2.15 2.37 13.82
CA GLY A 68 3.53 2.75 13.61
C GLY A 68 3.90 2.89 12.13
N LEU A 69 5.21 3.01 11.86
CA LEU A 69 5.83 3.11 10.54
C LEU A 69 7.00 2.13 10.44
N GLU A 70 6.70 0.84 10.56
CA GLU A 70 7.71 -0.21 10.52
C GLU A 70 8.44 -0.27 9.16
N ALA A 71 9.74 -0.54 9.21
CA ALA A 71 10.55 -0.74 8.02
C ALA A 71 10.37 -2.18 7.52
N MET A 72 9.56 -2.36 6.48
CA MET A 72 9.38 -3.66 5.82
C MET A 72 10.52 -3.95 4.82
N THR A 73 11.04 -2.90 4.20
CA THR A 73 12.18 -2.91 3.28
C THR A 73 13.05 -1.67 3.49
N ALA A 74 14.18 -1.59 2.79
CA ALA A 74 15.01 -0.38 2.77
C ALA A 74 14.32 0.84 2.14
N HIS A 75 13.23 0.63 1.38
CA HIS A 75 12.46 1.69 0.72
C HIS A 75 11.24 2.13 1.52
N SER A 76 10.90 1.43 2.62
CA SER A 76 9.77 1.79 3.47
C SER A 76 9.91 3.21 4.04
N ILE A 77 8.82 3.98 3.97
CA ILE A 77 8.76 5.30 4.57
C ILE A 77 8.58 5.16 6.09
N THR A 78 9.66 5.37 6.85
CA THR A 78 9.66 5.28 8.33
C THR A 78 9.55 6.62 9.04
N SER A 79 9.47 7.72 8.28
CA SER A 79 9.37 9.09 8.81
C SER A 79 7.99 9.67 8.61
N ARG A 80 7.40 10.18 9.69
CA ARG A 80 6.08 10.83 9.64
C ARG A 80 6.05 11.99 8.64
N LYS A 81 7.06 12.84 8.65
CA LYS A 81 7.16 13.99 7.73
C LYS A 81 7.20 13.55 6.27
N ARG A 82 7.98 12.50 5.97
CA ARG A 82 8.08 11.96 4.60
C ARG A 82 6.78 11.30 4.16
N LEU A 83 6.09 10.61 5.08
CA LEU A 83 4.78 10.03 4.78
C LEU A 83 3.76 11.13 4.50
N ASP A 84 3.69 12.19 5.31
CA ASP A 84 2.76 13.29 5.07
C ASP A 84 2.98 13.92 3.68
N GLN A 85 4.24 14.11 3.25
CA GLN A 85 4.58 14.59 1.90
C GLN A 85 4.08 13.65 0.80
N GLU A 86 4.30 12.35 0.99
CA GLU A 86 3.82 11.32 0.06
C GLU A 86 2.28 11.32 -0.03
N LEU A 87 1.57 11.42 1.09
CA LEU A 87 0.10 11.44 1.12
C LEU A 87 -0.47 12.66 0.41
N GLU A 88 0.16 13.83 0.53
CA GLU A 88 -0.25 15.03 -0.24
C GLU A 88 -0.01 14.84 -1.75
N ALA A 89 1.09 14.19 -2.14
CA ALA A 89 1.30 13.83 -3.54
C ALA A 89 0.24 12.83 -4.05
N VAL A 90 -0.14 11.86 -3.23
CA VAL A 90 -1.21 10.89 -3.55
C VAL A 90 -2.55 11.60 -3.74
N LYS A 91 -2.92 12.55 -2.87
CA LYS A 91 -4.14 13.37 -3.05
C LYS A 91 -4.12 14.14 -4.36
N LEU A 92 -2.99 14.77 -4.68
CA LEU A 92 -2.86 15.60 -5.88
C LEU A 92 -2.94 14.77 -7.17
N ASN A 93 -2.32 13.59 -7.18
CA ASN A 93 -2.24 12.73 -8.34
C ASN A 93 -3.47 11.82 -8.52
N GLY A 94 -4.20 11.55 -7.43
CA GLY A 94 -5.32 10.61 -7.42
C GLY A 94 -4.91 9.13 -7.43
N TYR A 95 -3.62 8.83 -7.28
CA TYR A 95 -3.08 7.48 -7.20
C TYR A 95 -1.80 7.44 -6.35
N ALA A 96 -1.43 6.24 -5.90
CA ALA A 96 -0.19 5.97 -5.21
C ALA A 96 0.59 4.86 -5.92
N VAL A 97 1.92 4.89 -5.82
CA VAL A 97 2.82 3.86 -6.35
C VAL A 97 3.57 3.21 -5.19
N ASP A 98 3.66 1.88 -5.18
CA ASP A 98 4.52 1.14 -4.25
C ASP A 98 5.84 0.81 -4.95
N ASP A 99 6.88 1.58 -4.62
CA ASP A 99 8.23 1.41 -5.15
C ASP A 99 9.06 0.52 -4.23
N GLU A 100 8.63 -0.75 -4.11
CA GLU A 100 9.22 -1.78 -3.24
C GLU A 100 9.22 -1.40 -1.73
N ALA A 101 8.30 -0.54 -1.30
CA ALA A 101 8.22 -0.07 0.08
C ALA A 101 7.60 -1.12 1.01
N PHE A 102 6.69 -1.97 0.52
CA PHE A 102 6.11 -3.07 1.31
C PHE A 102 6.92 -4.37 1.17
N ALA A 103 7.25 -4.77 -0.04
CA ALA A 103 8.02 -5.98 -0.32
C ALA A 103 8.89 -5.77 -1.55
N ARG A 104 10.11 -6.34 -1.53
CA ARG A 104 10.95 -6.41 -2.73
C ARG A 104 10.28 -7.32 -3.76
N GLN A 105 10.27 -6.87 -5.01
CA GLN A 105 9.87 -7.74 -6.11
C GLN A 105 10.86 -8.92 -6.19
N LEU A 106 10.34 -10.15 -6.08
CA LEU A 106 11.15 -11.36 -6.26
C LEU A 106 11.55 -11.44 -7.74
N ARG A 107 12.78 -11.02 -8.06
CA ARG A 107 13.46 -11.44 -9.29
C ARG A 107 14.08 -12.80 -9.01
N HIS A 108 13.47 -13.87 -9.51
CA HIS A 108 14.21 -15.12 -9.69
C HIS A 108 15.04 -15.02 -10.99
N PRO A 109 16.29 -15.52 -10.99
CA PRO A 109 17.18 -15.52 -12.15
C PRO A 109 16.63 -16.33 -13.33
#